data_AF-A0A800FBA3-F1
#
_entry.id   AF-A0A800FBA3-F1
#
_cell.length_a   1.000
_cell.length_b   1.000
_cell.length_c   1.000
_cell.angle_alpha   90.00
_cell.angle_beta   90.00
_cell.angle_gamma   90.00
#
_symmetry.space_group_name_H-M   'P 1'
#
loop_
_entity.id
_entity.type
_entity.pdbx_description
1 polymer ?
#
loop_
_entity_poly.entity_id
_entity_poly.type
_entity_poly.pdbx_seq_one_letter_code
_entity_poly.pdbx_strand_id
1 'polypeptide(L)'
;MKERVWFDRAFDLGYPVDVFPEVLQRVRGAPARLDERLSDLDGRVSMRPDAASWSIKEHVGHLADLEPLWAGRLEDLLEGAERLRPADL
;
A
#
# COMPACT_ATOMS: atom_id res chain seq x y z
N MET A 1 -9.75 24.35 7.74
CA MET A 1 -9.35 23.31 8.71
C MET A 1 -7.89 22.98 8.45
N LYS A 2 -7.02 22.97 9.47
CA LYS A 2 -5.62 22.57 9.30
C LYS A 2 -5.60 21.06 9.05
N GLU A 3 -4.98 20.63 7.97
CA GLU A 3 -4.85 19.22 7.63
C GLU A 3 -4.04 18.52 8.73
N ARG A 4 -4.53 17.37 9.21
CA ARG A 4 -3.90 16.63 10.30
C ARG A 4 -2.58 16.05 9.79
N VAL A 5 -1.46 16.29 10.50
CA VAL A 5 -0.15 15.71 10.14
C VAL A 5 -0.29 14.20 10.07
N TRP A 6 0.27 13.59 9.03
CA TRP A 6 0.12 12.16 8.76
C TRP A 6 0.54 11.30 9.95
N PHE A 7 1.65 11.64 10.61
CA PHE A 7 2.17 10.94 11.80
C PHE A 7 1.31 11.08 13.06
N ASP A 8 0.40 12.06 13.09
CA ASP A 8 -0.56 12.22 14.20
C ASP A 8 -1.83 11.37 14.00
N ARG A 9 -1.90 10.60 12.91
CA ARG A 9 -3.03 9.68 12.66
C ARG A 9 -2.83 8.39 13.46
N ALA A 10 -3.70 8.18 14.44
CA ALA A 10 -3.87 6.87 15.06
C ALA A 10 -4.90 6.06 14.27
N PHE A 11 -4.54 4.83 13.91
CA PHE A 11 -5.46 3.86 13.35
C PHE A 11 -5.78 2.84 14.45
N ASP A 12 -7.05 2.74 14.83
CA ASP A 12 -7.51 1.56 15.55
C ASP A 12 -7.45 0.40 14.56
N LEU A 13 -6.43 -0.44 14.71
CA LEU A 13 -6.27 -1.56 13.81
C LEU A 13 -7.35 -2.60 14.06
N GLY A 14 -8.01 -2.65 15.22
CA GLY A 14 -9.33 -3.28 15.47
C GLY A 14 -9.61 -4.70 14.96
N TYR A 15 -8.65 -5.37 14.33
CA TYR A 15 -8.83 -6.61 13.60
C TYR A 15 -8.50 -7.78 14.52
N PRO A 16 -9.46 -8.65 14.84
CA PRO A 16 -9.15 -9.85 15.58
C PRO A 16 -8.33 -10.79 14.68
N VAL A 17 -7.42 -11.58 15.29
CA VAL A 17 -6.40 -12.36 14.55
C VAL A 17 -7.00 -13.34 13.55
N ASP A 18 -8.22 -13.80 13.82
CA ASP A 18 -9.01 -14.70 12.98
C ASP A 18 -9.38 -14.11 11.61
N VAL A 19 -9.31 -12.77 11.41
CA VAL A 19 -9.53 -12.16 10.09
C VAL A 19 -8.31 -12.25 9.17
N PHE A 20 -7.16 -12.75 9.64
CA PHE A 20 -5.94 -12.86 8.85
C PHE A 20 -6.15 -13.53 7.48
N PRO A 21 -6.89 -14.64 7.35
CA PRO A 21 -7.14 -15.25 6.05
C PRO A 21 -7.83 -14.29 5.07
N GLU A 22 -8.78 -13.48 5.53
CA GLU A 22 -9.47 -12.50 4.68
C GLU A 22 -8.55 -11.38 4.23
N VAL A 23 -7.73 -10.85 5.15
CA VAL A 23 -6.75 -9.81 4.84
C VAL A 23 -5.76 -10.33 3.80
N LEU A 24 -5.27 -11.56 3.99
CA LEU A 24 -4.36 -12.21 3.05
C LEU A 24 -4.99 -12.38 1.66
N GLN A 25 -6.27 -12.79 1.57
CA GLN A 25 -6.97 -12.88 0.29
C GLN A 25 -7.17 -11.51 -0.36
N ARG A 26 -7.44 -10.46 0.43
CA ARG A 26 -7.54 -9.09 -0.09
C ARG A 26 -6.22 -8.63 -0.69
N VAL A 27 -5.10 -8.85 -0.01
CA VAL A 27 -3.76 -8.53 -0.53
C VAL A 27 -3.48 -9.31 -1.82
N ARG A 28 -3.66 -10.64 -1.79
CA ARG A 28 -3.42 -11.50 -2.97
C ARG A 28 -4.29 -11.15 -4.18
N GLY A 29 -5.52 -10.73 -3.95
CA GLY A 29 -6.45 -10.35 -5.02
C GLY A 29 -6.29 -8.91 -5.52
N ALA A 30 -5.44 -8.09 -4.89
CA ALA A 30 -5.28 -6.69 -5.27
C ALA A 30 -4.77 -6.51 -6.71
N PRO A 31 -3.74 -7.25 -7.18
CA PRO A 31 -3.25 -7.13 -8.55
C PRO A 31 -4.33 -7.41 -9.60
N ALA A 32 -5.07 -8.51 -9.45
CA ALA A 32 -6.13 -8.88 -10.40
C ALA A 32 -7.27 -7.84 -10.46
N ARG A 33 -7.67 -7.28 -9.30
CA ARG A 33 -8.67 -6.21 -9.27
C ARG A 33 -8.15 -4.91 -9.87
N LEU A 34 -6.86 -4.61 -9.71
CA LEU A 34 -6.25 -3.46 -10.37
C LEU A 34 -6.25 -3.65 -11.89
N ASP A 35 -5.82 -4.80 -12.38
CA ASP A 35 -5.84 -5.11 -13.82
C ASP A 35 -7.25 -4.96 -14.41
N GLU A 36 -8.25 -5.55 -13.76
CA GLU A 36 -9.65 -5.42 -14.17
C GLU A 36 -10.10 -3.96 -14.19
N ARG A 37 -9.80 -3.19 -13.12
CA ARG A 37 -10.28 -1.81 -12.98
C ARG A 37 -9.61 -0.83 -13.95
N LEU A 38 -8.40 -1.14 -14.39
CA LEU A 38 -7.59 -0.28 -15.26
C LEU A 38 -7.68 -0.68 -16.73
N SER A 39 -8.29 -1.83 -17.05
CA SER A 39 -8.37 -2.39 -18.40
C SER A 39 -8.93 -1.43 -19.45
N ASP A 40 -10.01 -0.69 -19.12
CA ASP A 40 -10.69 0.24 -20.04
C ASP A 40 -10.10 1.66 -20.08
N LEU A 41 -8.93 1.90 -19.46
CA LEU A 41 -8.39 3.24 -19.35
C LEU A 41 -7.51 3.67 -20.54
N ASP A 42 -7.19 2.82 -21.52
CA ASP A 42 -6.53 3.19 -22.79
C ASP A 42 -5.35 4.19 -22.62
N GLY A 43 -4.43 3.91 -21.69
CA GLY A 43 -3.26 4.76 -21.43
C GLY A 43 -3.53 6.01 -20.57
N ARG A 44 -4.80 6.33 -20.28
CA ARG A 44 -5.22 7.40 -19.35
C ARG A 44 -4.67 7.22 -17.94
N VAL A 45 -4.24 6.00 -17.59
CA VAL A 45 -3.55 5.70 -16.32
C VAL A 45 -2.31 6.56 -16.08
N SER A 46 -1.66 7.05 -17.14
CA SER A 46 -0.46 7.91 -17.03
C SER A 46 -0.80 9.41 -17.02
N MET A 47 -2.06 9.79 -17.18
CA MET A 47 -2.46 11.20 -17.13
C MET A 47 -2.39 11.72 -15.70
N ARG A 48 -1.93 12.96 -15.57
CA ARG A 48 -1.94 13.72 -14.32
C ARG A 48 -2.98 14.84 -14.40
N PRO A 49 -3.77 15.08 -13.34
CA PRO A 49 -4.68 16.23 -13.27
C PRO A 49 -3.93 17.56 -13.32
N ASP A 50 -2.75 17.62 -12.69
CA ASP A 50 -1.82 18.75 -12.69
C ASP A 50 -0.38 18.27 -12.45
N ALA A 51 0.59 19.18 -12.49
CA ALA A 51 2.01 18.85 -12.34
C ALA A 51 2.39 18.37 -10.93
N ALA A 52 1.61 18.71 -9.91
CA ALA A 52 1.87 18.37 -8.52
C ALA A 52 1.24 17.02 -8.11
N SER A 53 0.24 16.57 -8.86
CA SER A 53 -0.49 15.33 -8.62
C SER A 53 0.21 14.13 -9.24
N TRP A 54 0.06 12.97 -8.60
CA TRP A 54 0.44 11.69 -9.19
C TRP A 54 -0.62 11.22 -10.18
N SER A 55 -0.17 10.53 -11.23
CA SER A 55 -1.05 9.76 -12.11
C SER A 55 -1.52 8.48 -11.42
N ILE A 56 -2.56 7.84 -11.97
CA ILE A 56 -3.03 6.53 -11.48
C ILE A 56 -1.89 5.51 -11.53
N LYS A 57 -1.08 5.53 -12.60
CA LYS A 57 0.09 4.66 -12.77
C LYS A 57 1.12 4.86 -11.67
N GLU A 58 1.35 6.11 -11.25
CA GLU A 58 2.29 6.42 -10.17
C GLU A 58 1.76 5.99 -8.80
N HIS A 59 0.46 6.19 -8.54
CA HIS A 59 -0.17 5.64 -7.34
C HIS A 59 -0.06 4.11 -7.27
N VAL A 60 -0.33 3.41 -8.37
CA VAL A 60 -0.22 1.94 -8.43
C VAL A 60 1.25 1.50 -8.31
N GLY A 61 2.17 2.18 -8.99
CA GLY A 61 3.60 1.90 -8.90
C GLY A 61 4.13 2.06 -7.47
N HIS A 62 3.71 3.11 -6.77
CA HIS A 62 4.09 3.31 -5.38
C HIS A 62 3.59 2.18 -4.46
N LEU A 63 2.39 1.64 -4.69
CA LEU A 63 1.92 0.47 -3.93
C LEU A 63 2.83 -0.75 -4.15
N ALA A 64 3.29 -0.96 -5.38
CA ALA A 64 4.24 -2.03 -5.71
C ALA A 64 5.63 -1.78 -5.08
N ASP A 65 6.10 -0.53 -5.06
CA ASP A 65 7.37 -0.15 -4.42
C ASP A 65 7.38 -0.43 -2.91
N LEU A 66 6.21 -0.37 -2.26
CA LEU A 66 6.05 -0.68 -0.84
C LEU A 66 6.00 -2.19 -0.54
N GLU A 67 5.75 -3.05 -1.53
CA GLU A 67 5.61 -4.50 -1.29
C GLU A 67 6.83 -5.16 -0.66
N PRO A 68 8.06 -4.92 -1.17
CA PRO A 68 9.26 -5.49 -0.56
C PRO A 68 9.47 -5.06 0.89
N LEU A 69 9.03 -3.84 1.25
CA LEU A 69 9.23 -3.29 2.59
C LEU A 69 8.37 -4.03 3.63
N TRP A 70 7.05 -4.17 3.41
CA TRP A 70 6.20 -4.84 4.40
C TRP A 70 6.47 -6.34 4.44
N ALA A 71 6.78 -6.97 3.30
CA ALA A 71 7.15 -8.39 3.26
C ALA A 71 8.46 -8.63 4.02
N GLY A 72 9.47 -7.79 3.80
CA GLY A 72 10.71 -7.84 4.57
C GLY A 72 10.46 -7.64 6.06
N ARG A 73 9.67 -6.64 6.46
CA ARG A 73 9.38 -6.43 7.89
C ARG A 73 8.68 -7.62 8.56
N LEU A 74 7.89 -8.40 7.82
CA LEU A 74 7.36 -9.66 8.33
C LEU A 74 8.48 -10.66 8.62
N GLU A 75 9.47 -10.79 7.72
CA GLU A 75 10.65 -11.63 7.96
C GLU A 75 11.44 -11.16 9.18
N ASP A 76 11.70 -9.85 9.32
CA ASP A 76 12.41 -9.27 10.46
C ASP A 76 11.72 -9.66 11.78
N LEU A 77 10.39 -9.62 11.83
CA LEU A 77 9.59 -10.01 12.98
C LEU A 77 9.69 -11.51 13.27
N LEU A 78 9.61 -12.35 12.24
CA LEU A 78 9.71 -13.81 12.36
C LEU A 78 11.11 -14.25 12.83
N GLU A 79 12.15 -13.52 12.46
CA GLU A 79 13.54 -13.74 12.88
C GLU A 79 13.86 -13.12 14.24
N GLY A 80 12.96 -12.32 14.81
CA GLY A 80 13.18 -11.63 16.08
C GLY A 80 14.24 -10.54 16.00
N ALA A 81 14.36 -9.87 14.85
CA ALA A 81 15.33 -8.81 14.63
C ALA A 81 15.16 -7.66 15.64
N GLU A 82 16.27 -7.14 16.16
CA GLU A 82 16.27 -6.01 17.10
C GLU A 82 15.69 -4.73 16.47
N ARG A 83 15.85 -4.58 15.15
CA ARG A 83 15.36 -3.43 14.37
C ARG A 83 14.78 -3.91 13.05
N LEU A 84 13.63 -3.36 12.68
CA LEU A 84 13.00 -3.61 11.40
C LEU A 84 13.70 -2.82 10.27
N ARG A 85 13.60 -3.32 9.04
CA ARG A 85 14.06 -2.61 7.83
C ARG A 85 13.54 -1.15 7.81
N PRO A 86 14.41 -0.17 7.51
CA PRO A 86 14.01 1.24 7.48
C PRO A 86 13.02 1.48 6.35
N ALA A 87 12.12 2.44 6.56
CA ALA A 87 11.23 2.95 5.53
C ALA A 87 11.57 4.43 5.31
N ASP A 88 11.52 4.86 4.06
CA ASP A 88 11.52 6.29 3.74
C ASP A 88 10.13 6.85 4.05
N LEU A 89 10.06 7.79 4.98
CA LEU A 89 8.83 8.29 5.63
C LEU A 89 8.66 9.79 5.43
#